data_AF-A0A7C3P8D6-F1
#
_entry.id   AF-A0A7C3P8D6-F1
#
_cell.length_a   1.000
_cell.length_b   1.000
_cell.length_c   1.000
_cell.angle_alpha   90.00
_cell.angle_beta   90.00
_cell.angle_gamma   90.00
#
_symmetry.space_group_name_H-M   'P 1'
#
loop_
_entity.id
_entity.type
_entity.pdbx_description
1 polymer ?
#
loop_
_entity_poly.entity_id
_entity_poly.type
_entity_poly.pdbx_seq_one_letter_code
_entity_poly.pdbx_strand_id
1 'polypeptide(L)'
;MSRGAVALLALPRLVRSLAGIINAPTTLPDSRRLIRQRVENREQQFLAMAARYIYGDLPSPYRQLLDHAGFAYGDLQALVRRAGLERTLEALRDAGVYLSFEEFKGRTVVVRGGRTFHFAERQFDNPLQGVGVPVSTGGSRSRGSAVTLGLSFLADHAAPTACVAAEALQAVGLPLVLWLAGLDPERMAVVLVAMGRAPAAAWRLSPPHDAG
;
A
#
# COMPACT_ATOMS: atom_id res chain seq x y z
N MET A 1 0.70 -26.94 -7.81
CA MET A 1 -0.67 -26.48 -8.12
C MET A 1 -0.58 -25.37 -9.16
N SER A 2 -1.24 -25.54 -10.32
CA SER A 2 -1.10 -24.65 -11.48
C SER A 2 -1.63 -23.24 -11.20
N ARG A 3 -0.91 -22.21 -11.66
CA ARG A 3 -1.28 -20.78 -11.59
C ARG A 3 -2.72 -20.50 -12.10
N GLY A 4 -3.28 -21.35 -12.96
CA GLY A 4 -4.65 -21.23 -13.48
C GLY A 4 -5.77 -21.49 -12.47
N ALA A 5 -5.56 -22.35 -11.47
CA ALA A 5 -6.61 -22.66 -10.48
C ALA A 5 -6.79 -21.54 -9.44
N VAL A 6 -5.72 -20.82 -9.12
CA VAL A 6 -5.74 -19.67 -8.21
C VAL A 6 -6.46 -18.47 -8.82
N ALA A 7 -6.39 -18.30 -10.15
CA ALA A 7 -7.06 -17.22 -10.87
C ALA A 7 -8.59 -17.36 -10.91
N LEU A 8 -9.12 -18.59 -10.99
CA LEU A 8 -10.57 -18.85 -11.03
C LEU A 8 -11.24 -18.66 -9.66
N LEU A 9 -10.56 -19.07 -8.57
CA LEU A 9 -11.07 -18.90 -7.20
C LEU A 9 -11.05 -17.42 -6.73
N ALA A 10 -10.29 -16.59 -7.43
CA ALA A 10 -10.14 -15.17 -7.18
C ALA A 10 -11.24 -14.31 -7.82
N LEU A 11 -11.77 -14.75 -8.95
CA LEU A 11 -12.74 -14.04 -9.79
C LEU A 11 -14.00 -13.58 -9.03
N PRO A 12 -14.69 -14.40 -8.21
CA PRO A 12 -15.89 -13.95 -7.51
C PRO A 12 -15.60 -12.87 -6.47
N ARG A 13 -14.43 -12.92 -5.80
CA ARG A 13 -14.01 -11.86 -4.86
C ARG A 13 -13.68 -10.56 -5.59
N LEU A 14 -13.04 -10.65 -6.75
CA LEU A 14 -12.75 -9.51 -7.61
C LEU A 14 -14.04 -8.83 -8.09
N VAL A 15 -14.99 -9.61 -8.63
CA VAL A 15 -16.29 -9.12 -9.09
C VAL A 15 -17.08 -8.48 -7.96
N ARG A 16 -17.10 -9.11 -6.77
CA ARG A 16 -17.78 -8.54 -5.60
C ARG A 16 -17.14 -7.23 -5.13
N SER A 17 -15.81 -7.16 -5.13
CA SER A 17 -15.09 -5.93 -4.78
C SER A 17 -15.39 -4.82 -5.78
N LEU A 18 -15.38 -5.11 -7.08
CA LEU A 18 -15.73 -4.15 -8.13
C LEU A 18 -17.18 -3.68 -8.01
N ALA A 19 -18.12 -4.61 -7.79
CA ALA A 19 -19.52 -4.29 -7.60
C ALA A 19 -19.73 -3.38 -6.38
N GLY A 20 -19.01 -3.61 -5.27
CA GLY A 20 -19.05 -2.72 -4.11
C GLY A 20 -18.58 -1.30 -4.46
N ILE A 21 -17.49 -1.19 -5.22
CA ILE A 21 -16.92 0.11 -5.63
C ILE A 21 -17.86 0.86 -6.58
N ILE A 22 -18.45 0.17 -7.55
CA ILE A 22 -19.36 0.78 -8.54
C ILE A 22 -20.66 1.25 -7.86
N ASN A 23 -21.21 0.46 -6.95
CA ASN A 23 -22.51 0.74 -6.32
C ASN A 23 -22.42 1.72 -5.15
N ALA A 24 -21.23 2.01 -4.63
CA ALA A 24 -21.03 2.92 -3.50
C ALA A 24 -19.81 3.83 -3.73
N PRO A 25 -19.86 4.75 -4.71
CA PRO A 25 -18.79 5.71 -4.91
C PRO A 25 -18.64 6.62 -3.69
N THR A 26 -17.39 6.94 -3.33
CA THR A 26 -17.09 7.88 -2.26
C THR A 26 -17.45 9.31 -2.67
N THR A 27 -17.93 10.08 -1.71
CA THR A 27 -18.21 11.51 -1.89
C THR A 27 -17.11 12.36 -1.25
N LEU A 28 -17.05 13.67 -1.56
CA LEU A 28 -16.11 14.58 -0.89
C LEU A 28 -16.35 14.65 0.64
N PRO A 29 -17.59 14.79 1.15
CA PRO A 29 -17.85 14.71 2.58
C PRO A 29 -17.39 13.39 3.22
N ASP A 30 -17.67 12.26 2.57
CA ASP A 30 -17.25 10.94 3.06
C ASP A 30 -15.74 10.81 3.09
N SER A 31 -15.07 11.30 2.05
CA SER A 31 -13.62 11.29 1.91
C SER A 31 -12.95 12.11 3.01
N ARG A 32 -13.46 13.32 3.29
CA ARG A 32 -12.98 14.17 4.38
C ARG A 32 -13.15 13.51 5.74
N ARG A 33 -14.34 12.93 5.99
CA ARG A 33 -14.63 12.22 7.23
C ARG A 33 -13.69 11.04 7.42
N LEU A 34 -13.50 10.22 6.38
CA LEU A 34 -12.64 9.04 6.42
C LEU A 34 -11.17 9.40 6.64
N ILE A 35 -10.64 10.40 5.92
CA ILE A 35 -9.27 10.87 6.11
C ILE A 35 -9.08 11.42 7.52
N ARG A 36 -10.01 12.24 8.02
CA ARG A 36 -9.97 12.77 9.38
C ARG A 36 -9.96 11.64 10.42
N GLN A 37 -10.87 10.69 10.31
CA GLN A 37 -10.92 9.53 11.20
C GLN A 37 -9.62 8.72 11.19
N ARG A 38 -8.94 8.59 10.03
CA ARG A 38 -7.65 7.89 9.94
C ARG A 38 -6.53 8.66 10.62
N VAL A 39 -6.48 9.98 10.45
CA VAL A 39 -5.51 10.83 11.13
C VAL A 39 -5.72 10.78 12.64
N GLU A 40 -6.96 10.90 13.09
CA GLU A 40 -7.33 10.83 14.52
C GLU A 40 -6.98 9.47 15.15
N ASN A 41 -7.21 8.37 14.41
CA ASN A 41 -6.97 7.01 14.91
C ASN A 41 -5.63 6.41 14.45
N ARG A 42 -4.69 7.22 13.95
CA ARG A 42 -3.44 6.75 13.31
C ARG A 42 -2.62 5.83 14.23
N GLU A 43 -2.57 6.15 15.52
CA GLU A 43 -1.80 5.40 16.52
C GLU A 43 -2.40 4.03 16.78
N GLN A 44 -3.73 3.98 16.93
CA GLN A 44 -4.47 2.74 17.10
C GLN A 44 -4.37 1.86 15.86
N GLN A 45 -4.48 2.45 14.66
CA GLN A 45 -4.33 1.74 13.40
C GLN A 45 -2.92 1.18 13.21
N PHE A 46 -1.89 1.95 13.56
CA PHE A 46 -0.51 1.48 13.57
C PHE A 46 -0.33 0.29 14.51
N LEU A 47 -0.83 0.37 15.74
CA LEU A 47 -0.71 -0.70 16.72
C LEU A 47 -1.48 -1.97 16.31
N ALA A 48 -2.66 -1.82 15.69
CA ALA A 48 -3.43 -2.94 15.16
C ALA A 48 -2.72 -3.61 13.97
N MET A 49 -2.11 -2.80 13.09
CA MET A 49 -1.27 -3.30 12.00
C MET A 49 -0.05 -4.05 12.55
N ALA A 50 0.68 -3.45 13.48
CA ALA A 50 1.87 -4.06 14.09
C ALA A 50 1.52 -5.38 14.80
N ALA A 51 0.43 -5.41 15.58
CA ALA A 51 -0.05 -6.62 16.24
C ALA A 51 -0.29 -7.76 15.24
N ARG A 52 -0.94 -7.44 14.12
CA ARG A 52 -1.37 -8.45 13.14
C ARG A 52 -0.23 -8.91 12.22
N TYR A 53 0.56 -7.98 11.69
CA TYR A 53 1.50 -8.27 10.60
C TYR A 53 2.96 -8.37 11.03
N ILE A 54 3.28 -7.91 12.24
CA ILE A 54 4.65 -7.94 12.77
C ILE A 54 4.75 -8.88 13.97
N TYR A 55 3.85 -8.74 14.93
CA TYR A 55 3.90 -9.51 16.18
C TYR A 55 3.06 -10.78 16.19
N GLY A 56 2.17 -10.97 15.20
CA GLY A 56 1.39 -12.20 15.03
C GLY A 56 2.23 -13.38 14.56
N ASP A 57 1.57 -14.49 14.22
CA ASP A 57 2.22 -15.77 13.90
C ASP A 57 2.88 -15.83 12.51
N LEU A 58 2.96 -14.69 11.81
CA LEU A 58 3.50 -14.60 10.47
C LEU A 58 4.98 -14.23 10.50
N PRO A 59 5.82 -14.82 9.64
CA PRO A 59 7.21 -14.41 9.50
C PRO A 59 7.28 -12.93 9.09
N SER A 60 7.96 -12.12 9.88
CA SER A 60 8.16 -10.70 9.60
C SER A 60 9.62 -10.31 9.78
N PRO A 61 10.31 -9.77 8.76
CA PRO A 61 11.66 -9.25 8.91
C PRO A 61 11.73 -8.13 9.96
N TYR A 62 10.69 -7.30 10.06
CA TYR A 62 10.60 -6.26 11.09
C TYR A 62 10.56 -6.85 12.50
N ARG A 63 9.94 -8.03 12.69
CA ARG A 63 9.92 -8.69 13.99
C ARG A 63 11.33 -9.07 14.45
N GLN A 64 12.18 -9.56 13.55
CA GLN A 64 13.56 -9.91 13.88
C GLN A 64 14.38 -8.68 14.32
N LEU A 65 14.16 -7.54 13.66
CA LEU A 65 14.82 -6.28 14.03
C LEU A 65 14.30 -5.76 15.37
N LEU A 66 12.98 -5.83 15.60
CA LEU A 66 12.35 -5.40 16.86
C LEU A 66 12.81 -6.26 18.05
N ASP A 67 12.84 -7.59 17.88
CA ASP A 67 13.31 -8.50 18.91
C ASP A 67 14.80 -8.24 19.23
N HIS A 68 15.62 -7.96 18.22
CA HIS A 68 17.02 -7.60 18.42
C HIS A 68 17.19 -6.25 19.14
N ALA A 69 16.34 -5.28 18.83
CA ALA A 69 16.29 -3.98 19.50
C ALA A 69 15.65 -4.04 20.90
N GLY A 70 15.15 -5.21 21.33
CA GLY A 70 14.53 -5.41 22.65
C GLY A 70 13.11 -4.86 22.77
N PHE A 71 12.37 -4.72 21.66
CA PHE A 71 10.99 -4.20 21.67
C PHE A 71 9.96 -5.33 21.57
N ALA A 72 9.38 -5.73 22.70
CA ALA A 72 8.16 -6.53 22.67
C ALA A 72 6.95 -5.67 22.25
N TYR A 73 5.84 -6.31 21.89
CA TYR A 73 4.62 -5.58 21.50
C TYR A 73 4.11 -4.66 22.63
N GLY A 74 4.22 -5.12 23.89
CA GLY A 74 3.87 -4.31 25.05
C GLY A 74 4.69 -3.03 25.16
N ASP A 75 5.99 -3.11 24.90
CA ASP A 75 6.90 -1.96 24.92
C ASP A 75 6.56 -0.96 23.80
N LEU A 76 6.30 -1.47 22.59
CA LEU A 76 5.86 -0.66 21.47
C LEU A 76 4.55 0.06 21.80
N GLN A 77 3.56 -0.65 22.33
CA GLN A 77 2.27 -0.09 22.71
C GLN A 77 2.40 0.99 23.79
N ALA A 78 3.25 0.75 24.81
CA ALA A 78 3.52 1.72 25.86
C ALA A 78 4.23 2.97 25.31
N LEU A 79 5.18 2.79 24.39
CA LEU A 79 5.91 3.90 23.78
C LEU A 79 5.02 4.76 22.87
N VAL A 80 4.14 4.14 22.06
CA VAL A 80 3.16 4.90 21.26
C VAL A 80 2.23 5.71 22.16
N ARG A 81 1.70 5.10 23.22
CA ARG A 81 0.79 5.79 24.15
C ARG A 81 1.46 6.95 24.90
N ARG A 82 2.74 6.82 25.24
CA ARG A 82 3.46 7.84 26.04
C ARG A 82 4.02 8.98 25.20
N ALA A 83 4.52 8.69 24.00
CA ALA A 83 5.33 9.63 23.20
C ALA A 83 4.70 9.95 21.84
N GLY A 84 3.59 9.30 21.49
CA GLY A 84 2.98 9.38 20.16
C GLY A 84 3.73 8.55 19.12
N LEU A 85 3.12 8.44 17.94
CA LEU A 85 3.65 7.62 16.84
C LEU A 85 4.99 8.13 16.30
N GLU A 86 5.13 9.44 16.06
CA GLU A 86 6.34 9.98 15.41
C GLU A 86 7.60 9.72 16.25
N ARG A 87 7.55 10.04 17.55
CA ARG A 87 8.66 9.80 18.47
C ARG A 87 8.95 8.31 18.64
N THR A 88 7.92 7.48 18.55
CA THR A 88 8.10 6.02 18.57
C THR A 88 8.89 5.56 17.35
N LEU A 89 8.55 6.03 16.14
CA LEU A 89 9.26 5.67 14.92
C LEU A 89 10.71 6.18 14.91
N GLU A 90 10.96 7.37 15.45
CA GLU A 90 12.32 7.89 15.67
C GLU A 90 13.12 6.98 16.60
N ALA A 91 12.55 6.61 17.75
CA ALA A 91 13.21 5.73 18.72
C ALA A 91 13.49 4.34 18.13
N LEU A 92 12.56 3.78 17.36
CA LEU A 92 12.75 2.51 16.65
C LEU A 92 13.88 2.60 15.62
N ARG A 93 13.91 3.68 14.82
CA ARG A 93 14.98 3.93 13.87
C ARG A 93 16.33 4.02 14.57
N ASP A 94 16.42 4.78 15.66
CA ASP A 94 17.65 4.99 16.41
C ASP A 94 18.13 3.69 17.08
N ALA A 95 17.19 2.79 17.44
CA ALA A 95 17.49 1.44 17.89
C ALA A 95 17.84 0.46 16.75
N GLY A 96 17.93 0.92 15.51
CA GLY A 96 18.33 0.11 14.35
C GLY A 96 17.19 -0.59 13.61
N VAL A 97 15.92 -0.33 13.97
CA VAL A 97 14.73 -0.91 13.34
C VAL A 97 14.36 -0.10 12.08
N TYR A 98 15.21 -0.20 11.06
CA TYR A 98 14.98 0.39 9.74
C TYR A 98 15.78 -0.36 8.67
N LEU A 99 15.39 -0.18 7.42
CA LEU A 99 16.06 -0.76 6.26
C LEU A 99 16.35 0.34 5.23
N SER A 100 17.56 0.33 4.70
CA SER A 100 17.88 1.00 3.45
C SER A 100 17.26 0.28 2.27
N PHE A 101 17.22 0.95 1.11
CA PHE A 101 16.71 0.34 -0.12
C PHE A 101 17.48 -0.93 -0.52
N GLU A 102 18.81 -0.92 -0.45
CA GLU A 102 19.64 -2.07 -0.82
C GLU A 102 19.45 -3.25 0.15
N GLU A 103 19.29 -2.96 1.44
CA GLU A 103 18.95 -3.96 2.47
C GLU A 103 17.57 -4.57 2.25
N PHE A 104 16.56 -3.75 1.94
CA PHE A 104 15.20 -4.21 1.62
C PHE A 104 15.18 -5.10 0.37
N LYS A 105 15.97 -4.74 -0.65
CA LYS A 105 16.14 -5.55 -1.87
C LYS A 105 16.91 -6.85 -1.63
N GLY A 106 17.51 -7.03 -0.46
CA GLY A 106 18.38 -8.17 -0.16
C GLY A 106 19.69 -8.17 -0.95
N ARG A 107 20.10 -7.00 -1.47
CA ARG A 107 21.37 -6.84 -2.24
C ARG A 107 22.57 -6.69 -1.32
N THR A 108 22.35 -6.22 -0.10
CA THR A 108 23.33 -6.20 0.97
C THR A 108 22.72 -6.79 2.24
N VAL A 109 23.58 -7.32 3.11
CA VAL A 109 23.18 -7.82 4.42
C VAL A 109 22.84 -6.65 5.35
N VAL A 110 21.93 -6.88 6.29
CA VAL A 110 21.62 -5.90 7.35
C VAL A 110 22.54 -6.18 8.52
N VAL A 111 23.30 -5.17 8.96
CA VAL A 111 24.12 -5.27 10.18
C VAL A 111 23.63 -4.22 11.18
N ARG A 112 23.19 -4.67 12.36
CA ARG A 112 22.75 -3.82 13.48
C ARG A 112 23.33 -4.39 14.76
N GLY A 113 23.94 -3.56 15.61
CA GLY A 113 24.46 -4.00 16.91
C GLY A 113 25.42 -5.21 16.86
N GLY A 114 26.18 -5.36 15.76
CA GLY A 114 27.07 -6.52 15.55
C GLY A 114 26.36 -7.80 15.07
N ARG A 115 25.04 -7.81 14.96
CA ARG A 115 24.25 -8.92 14.42
C ARG A 115 23.97 -8.72 12.94
N THR A 116 24.13 -9.81 12.17
CA THR A 116 23.87 -9.85 10.73
C THR A 116 22.53 -10.52 10.44
N PHE A 117 21.73 -9.91 9.58
CA PHE A 117 20.47 -10.47 9.07
C PHE A 117 20.52 -10.56 7.55
N HIS A 118 19.94 -11.64 7.03
CA HIS A 118 19.77 -11.88 5.60
C HIS A 118 18.28 -11.81 5.29
N PHE A 119 17.89 -10.78 4.54
CA PHE A 119 16.51 -10.61 4.08
C PHE A 119 16.46 -10.69 2.55
N ALA A 120 15.33 -11.16 2.06
CA ALA A 120 14.94 -11.11 0.66
C ALA A 120 13.65 -10.30 0.53
N GLU A 121 13.51 -9.56 -0.56
CA GLU A 121 12.38 -8.67 -0.81
C GLU A 121 11.00 -9.33 -0.59
N ARG A 122 10.83 -10.57 -1.07
CA ARG A 122 9.60 -11.37 -0.88
C ARG A 122 9.17 -11.62 0.57
N GLN A 123 10.07 -11.45 1.53
CA GLN A 123 9.74 -11.61 2.95
C GLN A 123 9.02 -10.40 3.52
N PHE A 124 8.96 -9.28 2.78
CA PHE A 124 8.19 -8.09 3.13
C PHE A 124 6.80 -8.07 2.51
N ASP A 125 6.47 -9.06 1.67
CA ASP A 125 5.14 -9.21 1.11
C ASP A 125 4.15 -9.53 2.23
N ASN A 126 2.96 -8.93 2.21
CA ASN A 126 1.92 -9.21 3.19
C ASN A 126 1.26 -10.55 2.85
N PRO A 127 1.47 -11.62 3.64
CA PRO A 127 0.95 -12.95 3.32
C PRO A 127 -0.57 -13.06 3.52
N LEU A 128 -1.19 -12.09 4.20
CA LEU A 128 -2.64 -12.00 4.35
C LEU A 128 -3.28 -11.16 3.24
N GLN A 129 -2.51 -10.61 2.30
CA GLN A 129 -3.11 -9.99 1.13
C GLN A 129 -3.90 -11.05 0.35
N GLY A 130 -5.16 -10.73 0.09
CA GLY A 130 -5.96 -11.47 -0.86
C GLY A 130 -5.51 -11.21 -2.30
N VAL A 131 -6.38 -11.60 -3.23
CA VAL A 131 -6.18 -11.34 -4.67
C VAL A 131 -6.14 -9.84 -4.91
N GLY A 132 -5.17 -9.37 -5.68
CA GLY A 132 -5.11 -8.00 -6.17
C GLY A 132 -4.53 -7.90 -7.57
N VAL A 133 -4.46 -6.68 -8.07
CA VAL A 133 -3.86 -6.36 -9.36
C VAL A 133 -2.34 -6.32 -9.16
N PRO A 134 -1.54 -7.10 -9.92
CA PRO A 134 -0.10 -6.95 -9.88
C PRO A 134 0.28 -5.58 -10.46
N VAL A 135 1.03 -4.80 -9.71
CA VAL A 135 1.53 -3.48 -10.08
C VAL A 135 3.05 -3.52 -10.00
N SER A 136 3.73 -2.96 -11.00
CA SER A 136 5.18 -2.78 -10.90
C SER A 136 5.48 -1.44 -10.24
N THR A 137 6.29 -1.42 -9.18
CA THR A 137 6.78 -0.15 -8.61
C THR A 137 7.70 0.54 -9.60
N GLY A 138 7.62 1.89 -9.65
CA GLY A 138 8.32 2.74 -10.61
C GLY A 138 9.80 2.42 -10.73
N GLY A 139 10.14 1.67 -11.77
CA GLY A 139 11.49 1.27 -12.11
C GLY A 139 12.20 2.34 -12.93
N SER A 140 12.51 3.49 -12.33
CA SER A 140 13.34 4.49 -13.02
C SER A 140 14.78 3.98 -13.26
N ARG A 141 15.21 2.93 -12.53
CA ARG A 141 16.55 2.32 -12.61
C ARG A 141 16.59 0.78 -12.53
N SER A 142 15.44 0.08 -12.58
CA SER A 142 15.38 -1.40 -12.53
C SER A 142 14.06 -1.94 -13.11
N ARG A 143 13.89 -3.27 -13.23
CA ARG A 143 12.64 -3.92 -13.69
C ARG A 143 11.39 -3.66 -12.81
N GLY A 144 11.52 -2.88 -11.73
CA GLY A 144 10.46 -2.63 -10.76
C GLY A 144 10.15 -3.88 -9.94
N SER A 145 9.51 -3.71 -8.79
CA SER A 145 9.04 -4.84 -8.00
C SER A 145 7.56 -5.04 -8.19
N ALA A 146 7.16 -6.27 -8.44
CA ALA A 146 5.76 -6.65 -8.46
C ALA A 146 5.19 -6.52 -7.04
N VAL A 147 4.30 -5.57 -6.85
CA VAL A 147 3.48 -5.38 -5.65
C VAL A 147 2.04 -5.66 -6.04
N THR A 148 1.36 -6.50 -5.29
CA THR A 148 -0.07 -6.72 -5.50
C THR A 148 -0.87 -5.63 -4.77
N LEU A 149 -1.66 -4.84 -5.50
CA LEU A 149 -2.61 -3.88 -4.92
C LEU A 149 -4.02 -4.46 -4.94
N GLY A 150 -4.63 -4.59 -3.76
CA GLY A 150 -6.04 -4.95 -3.65
C GLY A 150 -6.94 -3.83 -4.20
N LEU A 151 -8.04 -4.18 -4.86
CA LEU A 151 -9.01 -3.20 -5.36
C LEU A 151 -9.61 -2.35 -4.24
N SER A 152 -9.86 -2.96 -3.08
CA SER A 152 -10.31 -2.24 -1.88
C SER A 152 -9.28 -1.21 -1.40
N PHE A 153 -7.98 -1.49 -1.51
CA PHE A 153 -6.95 -0.50 -1.16
C PHE A 153 -7.04 0.74 -2.06
N LEU A 154 -7.27 0.56 -3.36
CA LEU A 154 -7.41 1.68 -4.29
C LEU A 154 -8.68 2.50 -4.00
N ALA A 155 -9.81 1.83 -3.78
CA ALA A 155 -11.07 2.49 -3.48
C ALA A 155 -11.06 3.17 -2.10
N ASP A 156 -10.54 2.50 -1.08
CA ASP A 156 -10.58 2.99 0.30
C ASP A 156 -9.50 4.05 0.57
N HIS A 157 -8.39 4.07 -0.18
CA HIS A 157 -7.24 4.93 0.11
C HIS A 157 -6.99 5.98 -0.97
N ALA A 158 -6.91 5.56 -2.23
CA ALA A 158 -6.57 6.48 -3.32
C ALA A 158 -7.75 7.38 -3.72
N ALA A 159 -8.99 6.86 -3.77
CA ALA A 159 -10.15 7.67 -4.15
C ALA A 159 -10.48 8.80 -3.16
N PRO A 160 -10.49 8.60 -1.83
CA PRO A 160 -10.70 9.69 -0.88
C PRO A 160 -9.65 10.80 -0.99
N THR A 161 -8.39 10.41 -1.19
CA THR A 161 -7.28 11.34 -1.40
C THR A 161 -7.47 12.13 -2.69
N ALA A 162 -7.88 11.47 -3.77
CA ALA A 162 -8.16 12.11 -5.06
C ALA A 162 -9.37 13.06 -4.98
N CYS A 163 -10.42 12.74 -4.22
CA CYS A 163 -11.56 13.64 -3.99
C CYS A 163 -11.12 14.95 -3.29
N VAL A 164 -10.33 14.85 -2.22
CA VAL A 164 -9.83 16.03 -1.50
C VAL A 164 -8.84 16.83 -2.36
N ALA A 165 -7.97 16.14 -3.12
CA ALA A 165 -7.05 16.80 -4.04
C ALA A 165 -7.79 17.55 -5.16
N ALA A 166 -8.83 16.95 -5.75
CA ALA A 166 -9.66 17.61 -6.75
C ALA A 166 -10.35 18.86 -6.20
N GLU A 167 -10.80 18.85 -4.94
CA GLU A 167 -11.32 20.04 -4.28
C GLU A 167 -10.25 21.11 -4.09
N ALA A 168 -9.08 20.75 -3.56
CA ALA A 168 -7.98 21.69 -3.35
C ALA A 168 -7.52 22.36 -4.65
N LEU A 169 -7.61 21.64 -5.77
CA LEU A 169 -7.31 22.11 -7.11
C LEU A 169 -8.48 22.84 -7.79
N GLN A 170 -9.63 23.00 -7.12
CA GLN A 170 -10.87 23.56 -7.68
C GLN A 170 -11.33 22.81 -8.95
N ALA A 171 -11.02 21.52 -9.04
CA ALA A 171 -11.30 20.65 -10.19
C ALA A 171 -12.52 19.74 -9.98
N VAL A 172 -13.31 19.99 -8.94
CA VAL A 172 -14.58 19.30 -8.70
C VAL A 172 -15.55 19.66 -9.83
N GLY A 173 -16.08 18.64 -10.52
CA GLY A 173 -17.00 18.83 -11.64
C GLY A 173 -16.35 19.14 -13.00
N LEU A 174 -15.07 19.54 -13.03
CA LEU A 174 -14.36 19.77 -14.30
C LEU A 174 -14.16 18.47 -15.08
N PRO A 175 -14.30 18.46 -16.41
CA PRO A 175 -14.00 17.28 -17.22
C PRO A 175 -12.61 16.74 -16.91
N LEU A 176 -12.52 15.44 -16.62
CA LEU A 176 -11.24 14.81 -16.30
C LEU A 176 -10.65 14.19 -17.56
N VAL A 177 -9.41 14.57 -17.87
CA VAL A 177 -8.59 13.94 -18.90
C VAL A 177 -7.55 13.03 -18.25
N LEU A 178 -7.48 11.78 -18.71
CA LEU A 178 -6.40 10.87 -18.33
C LEU A 178 -5.28 10.90 -19.36
N TRP A 179 -4.11 11.40 -18.95
CA TRP A 179 -2.87 11.31 -19.70
C TRP A 179 -1.92 10.33 -19.02
N LEU A 180 -1.73 9.15 -19.61
CA LEU A 180 -1.00 8.06 -18.96
C LEU A 180 0.28 7.74 -19.74
N ALA A 181 1.41 8.24 -19.24
CA ALA A 181 2.74 7.87 -19.69
C ALA A 181 3.24 6.69 -18.84
N GLY A 182 3.01 5.46 -19.30
CA GLY A 182 3.52 4.23 -18.66
C GLY A 182 2.91 3.84 -17.30
N LEU A 183 1.92 4.58 -16.78
CA LEU A 183 1.15 4.17 -15.59
C LEU A 183 0.08 3.14 -15.96
N ASP A 184 -0.08 2.10 -15.14
CA ASP A 184 -1.14 1.08 -15.29
C ASP A 184 -2.54 1.75 -15.30
N PRO A 185 -3.23 1.80 -16.46
CA PRO A 185 -4.44 2.61 -16.61
C PRO A 185 -5.63 2.10 -15.81
N GLU A 186 -5.59 0.81 -15.50
CA GLU A 186 -6.59 0.12 -14.70
C GLU A 186 -6.63 0.66 -13.27
N ARG A 187 -5.47 1.05 -12.71
CA ARG A 187 -5.41 1.66 -11.37
C ARG A 187 -6.19 2.96 -11.32
N MET A 188 -5.94 3.84 -12.30
CA MET A 188 -6.60 5.13 -12.35
C MET A 188 -8.09 4.96 -12.64
N ALA A 189 -8.48 4.03 -13.51
CA ALA A 189 -9.89 3.72 -13.75
C ALA A 189 -10.63 3.31 -12.47
N VAL A 190 -10.05 2.42 -11.64
CA VAL A 190 -10.65 2.03 -10.35
C VAL A 190 -10.82 3.23 -9.41
N VAL A 191 -9.82 4.12 -9.34
CA VAL A 191 -9.89 5.34 -8.53
C VAL A 191 -11.02 6.24 -9.02
N LEU A 192 -11.16 6.45 -10.33
CA LEU A 192 -12.23 7.31 -10.88
C LEU A 192 -13.62 6.73 -10.65
N VAL A 193 -13.80 5.44 -10.90
CA VAL A 193 -15.06 4.74 -10.62
C VAL A 193 -15.42 4.86 -9.14
N ALA A 194 -14.44 4.67 -8.25
CA ALA A 194 -14.63 4.84 -6.81
C ALA A 194 -14.98 6.29 -6.42
N MET A 195 -14.57 7.29 -7.20
CA MET A 195 -15.00 8.70 -7.03
C MET A 195 -16.37 8.99 -7.67
N GLY A 196 -17.01 8.01 -8.33
CA GLY A 196 -18.23 8.23 -9.13
C GLY A 196 -17.98 9.07 -10.39
N ARG A 197 -16.74 9.07 -10.90
CA ARG A 197 -16.33 9.87 -12.07
C ARG A 197 -15.97 8.97 -13.24
N ALA A 198 -16.31 9.43 -14.44
CA ALA A 198 -15.80 8.87 -15.70
C ALA A 198 -14.87 9.90 -16.36
N PRO A 199 -13.75 9.48 -16.97
CA PRO A 199 -12.92 10.39 -17.75
C PRO A 199 -13.68 10.85 -19.00
N ALA A 200 -13.55 12.14 -19.35
CA ALA A 200 -14.11 12.68 -20.58
C ALA A 200 -13.32 12.21 -21.81
N ALA A 201 -12.02 11.96 -21.63
CA ALA A 201 -11.15 11.35 -22.62
C ALA A 201 -9.94 10.69 -21.93
N ALA A 202 -9.35 9.69 -22.59
CA ALA A 202 -8.15 9.01 -22.12
C ALA A 202 -7.18 8.77 -23.27
N TRP A 203 -5.92 9.15 -23.08
CA TRP A 203 -4.83 8.92 -24.02
C TRP A 203 -3.73 8.08 -23.35
N ARG A 204 -3.31 7.01 -24.03
CA ARG A 204 -2.15 6.20 -23.64
C ARG A 204 -0.98 6.55 -24.56
N LEU A 205 0.16 6.88 -23.95
CA LEU A 205 1.45 6.84 -24.65
C LEU A 205 2.00 5.42 -24.52
N SER A 206 1.65 4.53 -25.45
CA SER A 206 2.40 3.29 -25.65
C SER A 206 3.39 3.51 -26.80
N PRO A 207 4.69 3.19 -26.66
CA PRO A 207 5.48 2.87 -27.84
C PRO A 207 4.86 1.63 -28.50
N PRO A 208 4.98 1.46 -29.83
CA PRO A 208 4.57 0.22 -30.47
C PRO A 208 5.29 -0.92 -29.75
N HIS A 209 4.53 -1.89 -29.24
CA HIS A 209 5.09 -3.21 -29.11
C HIS A 209 5.36 -3.65 -30.55
N ASP A 210 6.63 -3.73 -30.93
CA ASP A 210 7.04 -4.56 -32.06
C ASP A 210 6.55 -5.98 -31.75
N ALA A 211 5.36 -6.30 -32.26
CA ALA A 211 4.99 -7.66 -32.55
C ALA A 211 5.87 -8.07 -33.73
N GLY A 212 6.66 -9.12 -33.55
CA GLY A 212 7.25 -9.84 -34.69
C GLY A 212 6.17 -10.35 -35.63
#